data_AF-A0A5S3XP20-F1
#
_entry.id   AF-A0A5S3XP20-F1
#
_cell.length_a   1.000
_cell.length_b   1.000
_cell.length_c   1.000
_cell.angle_alpha   90.00
_cell.angle_beta   90.00
_cell.angle_gamma   90.00
#
_symmetry.space_group_name_H-M   'P 1'
#
loop_
_entity.id
_entity.type
_entity.pdbx_description
1 polymer ?
#
loop_
_entity_poly.entity_id
_entity_poly.type
_entity_poly.pdbx_seq_one_letter_code
_entity_poly.pdbx_strand_id
1 'polypeptide(L)' 'MARFVLYHTDGCHLCEQAYSLALQTLPASDIEKVDITSNEALMQSYQTTIPVFERKSDHVQLSWPFELSQIQQLVE' A
#
# COMPACT_ATOMS: atom_id res chain seq x y z
N MET A 1 -1.55 9.42 -13.48
CA MET A 1 -1.80 8.00 -13.14
C MET A 1 -1.10 7.73 -11.84
N ALA A 2 -1.74 7.03 -10.91
CA ALA A 2 -1.12 6.69 -9.65
C ALA A 2 0.17 5.87 -9.88
N ARG A 3 1.23 6.25 -9.19
CA ARG A 3 2.55 5.60 -9.26
C ARG A 3 2.72 4.51 -8.23
N PHE A 4 1.88 4.52 -7.19
CA PHE A 4 1.92 3.58 -6.09
C PHE A 4 0.55 2.94 -5.89
N VAL A 5 0.55 1.73 -5.36
CA VAL A 5 -0.66 0.98 -5.02
C VAL A 5 -0.61 0.60 -3.55
N LEU A 6 -1.68 0.89 -2.81
CA LEU A 6 -1.89 0.40 -1.46
C LEU A 6 -2.96 -0.70 -1.52
N TYR A 7 -2.52 -1.94 -1.38
CA TYR A 7 -3.42 -3.07 -1.20
C TYR A 7 -3.99 -3.02 0.21
N HIS A 8 -5.30 -2.93 0.29
CA HIS A 8 -6.02 -2.80 1.55
C HIS A 8 -7.30 -3.62 1.55
N THR A 9 -7.97 -3.63 2.69
CA THR A 9 -9.35 -4.07 2.85
C THR A 9 -10.13 -3.02 3.61
N ASP A 10 -11.44 -3.01 3.45
CA ASP A 10 -12.30 -2.12 4.24
C ASP A 10 -12.34 -2.56 5.71
N GLY A 11 -12.49 -1.60 6.63
CA GLY A 11 -12.52 -1.88 8.08
C GLY A 11 -11.18 -2.24 8.73
N CYS A 12 -10.04 -2.10 8.03
CA CYS A 12 -8.73 -2.40 8.60
C CYS A 12 -8.02 -1.14 9.12
N HIS A 13 -7.91 -1.00 10.43
CA HIS A 13 -7.24 0.14 11.07
C HIS A 13 -5.75 0.25 10.69
N LEU A 14 -5.07 -0.88 10.45
CA LEU A 14 -3.67 -0.89 9.98
C LEU A 14 -3.55 -0.26 8.59
N CYS A 15 -4.53 -0.48 7.71
CA CYS A 15 -4.54 0.10 6.37
C CYS A 15 -4.67 1.63 6.42
N GLU A 16 -5.45 2.16 7.37
CA GLU A 16 -5.54 3.61 7.58
C GLU A 16 -4.20 4.20 8.02
N GLN A 17 -3.48 3.52 8.91
CA GLN A 17 -2.15 3.94 9.36
C GLN A 17 -1.15 3.93 8.20
N ALA A 18 -1.09 2.84 7.43
CA ALA A 18 -0.25 2.74 6.25
C ALA A 18 -0.56 3.82 5.20
N TYR A 19 -1.85 4.09 4.95
CA TYR A 19 -2.26 5.14 4.02
C TYR A 19 -1.84 6.53 4.53
N SER A 20 -2.04 6.81 5.82
CA SER A 20 -1.63 8.06 6.45
C SER A 20 -0.11 8.27 6.38
N LEU A 21 0.68 7.22 6.59
CA LEU A 21 2.14 7.26 6.40
C LEU A 21 2.50 7.55 4.94
N ALA A 22 1.86 6.89 3.98
CA ALA A 22 2.11 7.15 2.57
C ALA A 22 1.76 8.60 2.16
N LEU A 23 0.66 9.14 2.70
CA LEU A 23 0.24 10.54 2.46
C LEU A 23 1.20 11.59 3.01
N GLN A 24 2.05 11.24 3.98
CA GLN A 24 3.09 12.16 4.47
C GLN A 24 4.23 12.36 3.46
N THR A 25 4.43 11.39 2.58
CA THR A 25 5.52 11.40 1.59
C THR A 25 5.02 11.69 0.18
N LEU A 26 3.82 11.22 -0.16
CA LEU A 26 3.24 11.27 -1.50
C LEU A 26 1.87 11.95 -1.49
N PRO A 27 1.50 12.66 -2.57
CA PRO A 27 0.13 13.13 -2.72
C PRO A 27 -0.83 11.94 -2.89
N ALA A 28 -2.05 12.08 -2.37
CA ALA A 28 -3.11 11.07 -2.53
C ALA A 28 -3.36 10.68 -3.99
N SER A 29 -3.15 11.62 -4.93
CA SER A 29 -3.30 11.39 -6.37
C SER A 29 -2.29 10.40 -6.96
N ASP A 30 -1.15 10.19 -6.30
CA ASP A 30 -0.13 9.23 -6.71
C ASP A 30 -0.31 7.85 -6.08
N ILE A 31 -1.26 7.69 -5.15
CA ILE A 31 -1.55 6.44 -4.44
C ILE A 31 -2.92 5.91 -4.88
N GLU A 32 -2.92 4.72 -5.45
CA GLU A 32 -4.13 3.97 -5.79
C GLU A 32 -4.43 2.96 -4.69
N LYS A 33 -5.66 2.99 -4.16
CA LYS A 33 -6.09 2.01 -3.17
C LYS A 33 -6.79 0.87 -3.88
N VAL A 34 -6.28 -0.35 -3.69
CA VAL A 34 -6.84 -1.57 -4.28
C VAL A 34 -7.39 -2.46 -3.17
N ASP A 35 -8.69 -2.72 -3.22
CA ASP A 35 -9.33 -3.64 -2.30
C ASP A 35 -9.02 -5.09 -2.71
N ILE A 36 -8.27 -5.80 -1.87
CA ILE A 36 -7.93 -7.19 -2.15
C ILE A 36 -9.14 -8.11 -2.05
N THR A 37 -10.20 -7.73 -1.32
CA THR A 37 -11.42 -8.56 -1.19
C THR A 37 -12.19 -8.69 -2.49
N SER A 38 -11.97 -7.77 -3.44
CA SER A 38 -12.59 -7.83 -4.77
C SER A 38 -11.95 -8.89 -5.67
N ASN A 39 -10.81 -9.48 -5.28
CA ASN A 39 -10.10 -10.46 -6.10
C ASN A 39 -9.54 -11.59 -5.23
N GLU A 40 -10.05 -12.81 -5.41
CA GLU A 40 -9.64 -13.99 -4.65
C GLU A 40 -8.12 -14.26 -4.73
N ALA A 41 -7.46 -13.98 -5.86
CA ALA A 41 -6.01 -14.14 -5.98
C ALA A 41 -5.26 -13.14 -5.08
N LEU A 42 -5.70 -11.88 -5.03
CA LEU A 42 -5.11 -10.88 -4.14
C LEU A 42 -5.41 -11.20 -2.67
N MET A 43 -6.62 -11.70 -2.35
CA MET A 43 -6.90 -12.20 -1.01
C MET A 43 -5.94 -13.31 -0.62
N GLN A 44 -5.76 -14.35 -1.43
CA GLN A 44 -4.86 -15.46 -1.10
C GLN A 44 -3.41 -15.00 -0.91
N SER A 45 -2.94 -14.03 -1.69
CA SER A 45 -1.57 -13.51 -1.60
C SER A 45 -1.36 -12.51 -0.45
N TYR A 46 -2.35 -11.66 -0.15
CA TYR A 46 -2.16 -10.49 0.71
C TYR A 46 -3.01 -10.47 1.98
N GLN A 47 -3.99 -11.36 2.17
CA GLN A 47 -4.86 -11.36 3.35
C GLN A 47 -4.11 -11.36 4.70
N THR A 48 -2.89 -11.90 4.74
CA THR A 48 -2.06 -11.97 5.95
C THR A 48 -1.00 -10.88 6.04
N THR A 49 -0.73 -10.17 4.94
CA THR A 49 0.35 -9.16 4.83
C THR A 49 -0.18 -7.76 4.55
N ILE A 50 -1.49 -7.59 4.34
CA ILE A 50 -2.11 -6.27 4.27
C ILE A 50 -1.87 -5.47 5.56
N PRO A 51 -1.64 -4.15 5.45
CA PRO A 51 -1.52 -3.38 4.22
C PRO A 51 -0.20 -3.62 3.46
N VAL A 52 -0.26 -3.66 2.12
CA VAL A 52 0.95 -3.76 1.27
C VAL A 52 1.03 -2.55 0.35
N PHE A 53 2.17 -1.86 0.37
CA PHE A 53 2.44 -0.70 -0.48
C PHE A 53 3.38 -1.07 -1.61
N GLU A 54 2.96 -0.90 -2.85
CA GLU A 54 3.71 -1.27 -4.05
C GLU A 54 4.04 -0.04 -4.90
N ARG A 55 5.27 0.04 -5.40
CA ARG A 55 5.67 0.99 -6.44
C ARG A 55 5.49 0.39 -7.83
N LYS A 56 4.65 1.00 -8.67
CA LYS A 56 4.31 0.49 -10.01
C LYS A 56 5.48 0.53 -11.01
N SER A 57 6.52 1.33 -10.77
CA SER A 57 7.65 1.43 -11.69
C SER A 57 8.47 0.14 -11.75
N ASP A 58 8.70 -0.50 -10.60
CA ASP A 58 9.62 -1.63 -10.46
C ASP A 58 9.02 -2.82 -9.68
N HIS A 59 7.72 -2.75 -9.38
CA HIS A 59 6.99 -3.75 -8.59
C HIS A 59 7.58 -4.03 -7.20
N VAL A 60 8.27 -3.04 -6.61
CA VAL A 60 8.81 -3.16 -5.25
C VAL A 60 7.68 -3.00 -4.25
N GLN A 61 7.54 -3.97 -3.34
CA GLN A 61 6.48 -4.05 -2.35
C GLN A 61 7.05 -3.88 -0.93
N LEU A 62 6.35 -3.09 -0.12
CA LEU A 62 6.55 -2.96 1.33
C LEU A 62 5.35 -3.59 2.01
N SER A 63 5.58 -4.73 2.66
CA SER A 63 4.58 -5.40 3.48
C SER A 63 4.58 -4.81 4.88
N TRP A 64 3.41 -4.61 5.47
CA TRP A 64 3.30 -4.16 6.85
C TRP A 64 3.96 -5.15 7.83
N PRO A 65 4.57 -4.68 8.93
CA PRO A 65 4.76 -3.28 9.33
C PRO A 65 5.91 -2.58 8.60
N PHE A 66 5.66 -1.36 8.12
CA PHE A 66 6.68 -0.49 7.54
C PHE A 66 6.62 0.92 8.11
N GLU A 67 7.77 1.56 8.18
CA GLU A 67 7.96 2.92 8.69
C GLU A 67 7.96 3.96 7.56
N LEU A 68 7.78 5.23 7.92
CA LEU A 68 7.83 6.36 6.98
C LEU A 68 9.13 6.39 6.17
N SER A 69 10.26 6.06 6.80
CA SER A 69 11.58 6.02 6.16
C SER A 69 11.64 5.01 5.01
N GLN A 70 10.97 3.85 5.15
CA GLN A 70 10.92 2.85 4.08
C GLN A 70 10.10 3.36 2.89
N ILE A 71 9.01 4.08 3.15
CA ILE A 71 8.23 4.75 2.10
C ILE A 71 9.09 5.82 1.42
N GLN A 72 9.83 6.61 2.19
CA GLN A 72 10.73 7.63 1.65
C GLN A 72 11.77 7.01 0.71
N GLN A 73 12.45 5.93 1.15
CA GLN A 73 13.39 5.19 0.30
C GLN A 73 12.73 4.57 -0.94
N LEU A 74 11.43 4.26 -0.88
CA LEU A 74 10.67 3.75 -2.01
C LEU A 74 10.28 4.87 -2.99
N VAL A 75 10.17 6.12 -2.57
CA VAL A 75 9.81 7.22 -3.49
C VAL A 75 11.03 7.95 -4.06
N GLU A 76 12.18 7.78 -3.42
CA GLU A 76 13.49 8.29 -3.84
C GLU A 76 13.97 7.64 -5.14
#